data_AF-A0A7V9Q055-F1
#
_entry.id   AF-A0A7V9Q055-F1
#
_cell.length_a   1.000
_cell.length_b   1.000
_cell.length_c   1.000
_cell.angle_alpha   90.00
_cell.angle_beta   90.00
_cell.angle_gamma   90.00
#
_symmetry.space_group_name_H-M   'P 1'
#
loop_
_entity.id
_entity.type
_entity.pdbx_description
1 polymer ?
#
loop_
_entity_poly.entity_id
_entity_poly.type
_entity_poly.pdbx_seq_one_letter_code
_entity_poly.pdbx_strand_id
1 'polypeptide(L)'
;MSTHALDALERIVDEDGGADDVLRSVVQRLVEEPEIAWAGIAFLEQGALALGPRAGTADKSRRLRTPVDFQGRSVGELWVDGRADGAFLEHVALLISAHVLIGWDTRGEYWDAS
;
A
#
# COMPACT_ATOMS: atom_id res chain seq x y z
N MET A 1 -14.46 4.98 6.94
CA MET A 1 -13.85 5.12 5.60
C MET A 1 -14.95 5.30 4.56
N SER A 2 -14.70 6.08 3.51
CA SER A 2 -15.74 6.50 2.54
C SER A 2 -15.63 5.74 1.21
N THR A 3 -16.77 5.54 0.53
CA THR A 3 -16.80 5.02 -0.85
C THR A 3 -15.96 5.89 -1.80
N HIS A 4 -15.97 7.21 -1.58
CA HIS A 4 -15.17 8.16 -2.34
C HIS A 4 -13.65 7.92 -2.24
N ALA A 5 -13.18 7.31 -1.15
CA ALA A 5 -11.78 6.91 -1.01
C ALA A 5 -11.44 5.75 -1.95
N LEU A 6 -12.30 4.74 -2.04
CA LEU A 6 -12.13 3.61 -2.96
C LEU A 6 -12.21 4.06 -4.41
N ASP A 7 -13.22 4.86 -4.78
CA ASP A 7 -13.35 5.37 -6.16
C ASP A 7 -12.13 6.18 -6.63
N ALA A 8 -11.45 6.86 -5.69
CA ALA A 8 -10.23 7.61 -5.99
C ALA A 8 -9.01 6.70 -6.12
N LEU A 9 -8.93 5.65 -5.29
CA LEU A 9 -7.86 4.65 -5.38
C LEU A 9 -7.97 3.81 -6.65
N GLU A 10 -9.18 3.42 -7.05
CA GLU A 10 -9.42 2.74 -8.33
C GLU A 10 -8.92 3.58 -9.51
N ARG A 11 -9.25 4.89 -9.52
CA ARG A 11 -8.74 5.82 -10.53
C ARG A 11 -7.21 5.89 -10.57
N ILE A 12 -6.54 5.92 -9.42
CA ILE A 12 -5.07 5.91 -9.35
C ILE A 12 -4.49 4.61 -9.92
N VAL A 13 -5.14 3.47 -9.67
CA VAL A 13 -4.69 2.16 -10.16
C VAL A 13 -4.91 2.01 -11.67
N ASP A 14 -5.93 2.66 -12.21
CA ASP A 14 -6.26 2.67 -13.64
C ASP A 14 -5.46 3.71 -14.45
N GLU A 15 -4.65 4.54 -13.82
CA GLU A 15 -3.76 5.48 -14.51
C GLU A 15 -2.61 4.75 -15.22
N ASP A 16 -2.27 5.17 -16.44
CA ASP A 16 -1.10 4.70 -17.19
C ASP A 16 0.20 5.22 -16.53
N GLY A 17 0.54 4.65 -15.37
CA GLY A 17 1.75 4.93 -14.60
C GLY A 17 2.58 3.68 -14.36
N GLY A 18 3.86 3.85 -14.02
CA GLY A 18 4.68 2.72 -13.55
C GLY A 18 4.15 2.20 -12.22
N ALA A 19 4.36 0.90 -11.94
CA ALA A 19 3.87 0.29 -10.70
C ALA A 19 4.31 1.06 -9.45
N ASP A 20 5.56 1.54 -9.41
CA ASP A 20 6.08 2.33 -8.29
C ASP A 20 5.34 3.67 -8.11
N ASP A 21 4.95 4.32 -9.20
CA ASP A 21 4.21 5.58 -9.16
C ASP A 21 2.78 5.37 -8.66
N VAL A 22 2.11 4.32 -9.15
CA VAL A 22 0.78 3.90 -8.67
C VAL A 22 0.82 3.62 -7.17
N LEU A 23 1.76 2.78 -6.71
CA LEU A 23 1.88 2.43 -5.29
C LEU A 23 2.19 3.64 -4.41
N ARG A 24 3.00 4.60 -4.90
CA ARG A 24 3.28 5.85 -4.20
C ARG A 24 2.03 6.72 -4.07
N SER A 25 1.26 6.86 -5.15
CA SER A 25 0.01 7.61 -5.14
C SER A 25 -1.03 6.98 -4.20
N VAL A 26 -1.11 5.64 -4.16
CA VAL A 26 -1.99 4.93 -3.22
C VAL A 26 -1.64 5.25 -1.76
N VAL A 27 -0.38 5.14 -1.35
CA VAL A 27 -0.01 5.41 0.06
C VAL A 27 -0.22 6.88 0.43
N GLN A 28 -0.02 7.82 -0.50
CA GLN A 28 -0.35 9.23 -0.28
C GLN A 28 -1.85 9.42 -0.10
N ARG A 29 -2.67 8.83 -0.98
CA ARG A 29 -4.13 8.94 -0.89
C ARG A 29 -4.71 8.34 0.39
N LEU A 30 -4.10 7.28 0.92
CA LEU A 30 -4.50 6.67 2.20
C LEU A 30 -4.27 7.61 3.38
N VAL A 31 -3.16 8.36 3.42
CA VAL A 31 -2.90 9.29 4.54
C VAL A 31 -3.69 10.60 4.46
N GLU A 32 -4.37 10.85 3.34
CA GLU A 32 -5.36 11.92 3.24
C GLU A 32 -6.67 11.57 3.97
N GLU A 33 -6.90 10.28 4.27
CA GLU A 33 -8.05 9.89 5.09
C GLU A 33 -7.83 10.30 6.56
N PRO A 34 -8.77 11.03 7.20
CA PRO A 34 -8.53 11.68 8.51
C PRO A 34 -8.13 10.76 9.67
N GLU A 35 -8.43 9.46 9.58
CA GLU A 35 -8.13 8.49 10.63
C GLU A 35 -6.84 7.68 10.40
N ILE A 36 -6.14 7.94 9.28
CA ILE A 36 -4.90 7.27 8.88
C ILE A 36 -3.75 8.26 9.03
N ALA A 37 -2.86 8.00 10.00
CA ALA A 37 -1.71 8.87 10.26
C ALA A 37 -0.51 8.53 9.37
N TRP A 38 -0.40 7.26 8.96
CA TRP A 38 0.68 6.75 8.13
C TRP A 38 0.20 5.52 7.35
N ALA A 39 0.70 5.36 6.13
CA ALA A 39 0.48 4.18 5.32
C ALA A 39 1.79 3.74 4.65
N GLY A 40 1.93 2.45 4.39
CA GLY A 40 3.06 1.92 3.64
C GLY A 40 2.80 0.52 3.13
N ILE A 41 3.58 0.14 2.11
CA ILE A 41 3.49 -1.17 1.47
C ILE A 41 4.81 -1.89 1.70
N ALA A 42 4.75 -3.10 2.23
CA ALA A 42 5.91 -3.96 2.41
C ALA A 42 5.87 -5.10 1.39
N PHE A 43 6.95 -5.27 0.63
CA PHE A 43 7.09 -6.35 -0.35
C PHE A 43 7.65 -7.60 0.33
N LEU A 44 7.14 -8.78 -0.06
CA LEU A 44 7.68 -10.04 0.43
C LEU A 44 8.89 -10.46 -0.42
N GLU A 45 10.08 -10.22 0.09
CA GLU A 45 11.36 -10.50 -0.56
C GLU A 45 12.08 -11.63 0.15
N GLN A 46 12.29 -12.76 -0.56
CA GLN A 46 13.04 -13.91 -0.02
C GLN A 46 12.56 -14.39 1.36
N GLY A 47 11.26 -14.24 1.64
CA GLY A 47 10.64 -14.62 2.92
C GLY A 47 10.71 -13.55 4.01
N ALA A 48 11.23 -12.36 3.71
CA ALA A 48 11.25 -11.20 4.61
C ALA A 48 10.44 -10.04 4.01
N LEU A 49 9.82 -9.23 4.87
CA LEU A 49 9.08 -8.04 4.43
C LEU A 49 10.02 -6.84 4.34
N ALA A 50 10.18 -6.28 3.14
CA ALA A 50 10.94 -5.07 2.87
C ALA A 50 9.98 -3.89 2.65
N LEU A 51 10.11 -2.83 3.46
CA LEU A 51 9.22 -1.67 3.36
C LEU A 51 9.59 -0.80 2.15
N GLY A 52 8.65 -0.63 1.24
CA GLY A 52 8.77 0.22 0.06
C GLY A 52 8.11 1.59 0.24
N PRO A 53 7.19 1.99 -0.67
CA PRO A 53 6.48 3.26 -0.58
C PRO A 53 5.77 3.45 0.76
N ARG A 54 5.86 4.67 1.29
CA ARG A 54 5.24 5.06 2.55
C ARG A 54 4.96 6.56 2.60
N ALA A 55 3.97 6.96 3.38
CA ALA A 55 3.58 8.34 3.58
C ALA A 55 3.09 8.57 5.02
N GLY A 56 3.13 9.83 5.47
CA GLY A 56 2.60 10.25 6.78
C GLY A 56 3.59 10.13 7.95
N THR A 57 3.04 10.25 9.17
CA THR A 57 3.80 10.21 10.43
C THR A 57 3.47 8.93 11.19
N ALA A 58 4.44 8.04 11.29
CA ALA A 58 4.24 6.71 11.86
C ALA A 58 3.87 6.75 13.35
N ASP A 59 2.84 5.98 13.71
CA ASP A 59 2.47 5.63 15.08
C ASP A 59 2.29 4.11 15.16
N LYS A 60 3.41 3.43 15.36
CA LYS A 60 3.47 1.96 15.34
C LYS A 60 2.56 1.31 16.38
N SER A 61 2.14 2.03 17.42
CA SER A 61 1.23 1.49 18.44
C SER A 61 -0.18 1.21 17.89
N ARG A 62 -0.52 1.77 16.72
CA ARG A 62 -1.82 1.68 16.05
C ARG A 62 -1.76 0.95 14.72
N ARG A 63 -0.72 0.14 14.50
CA ARG A 63 -0.47 -0.51 13.21
C ARG A 63 -1.46 -1.62 12.92
N LEU A 64 -2.17 -1.48 11.81
CA LEU A 64 -2.94 -2.50 11.13
C LEU A 64 -2.10 -3.05 9.97
N ARG A 65 -2.20 -4.36 9.73
CA ARG A 65 -1.49 -5.08 8.66
C ARG A 65 -2.49 -5.94 7.90
N THR A 66 -2.50 -5.80 6.59
CA THR A 66 -3.38 -6.57 5.70
C THR A 66 -2.51 -7.25 4.66
N PRO A 67 -2.56 -8.59 4.52
CA PRO A 67 -1.84 -9.28 3.46
C PRO A 67 -2.24 -8.77 2.07
N VAL A 68 -1.26 -8.67 1.18
CA VAL A 68 -1.49 -8.46 -0.24
C VAL A 68 -1.23 -9.79 -0.94
N ASP A 69 -2.31 -10.41 -1.43
CA ASP A 69 -2.27 -11.68 -2.14
C ASP A 69 -2.49 -11.46 -3.64
N PHE A 70 -1.66 -12.10 -4.45
CA PHE A 70 -1.82 -12.15 -5.90
C PHE A 70 -1.85 -13.61 -6.35
N GLN A 71 -2.92 -14.00 -7.05
CA GLN A 71 -3.13 -15.37 -7.53
C GLN A 71 -2.95 -16.45 -6.43
N GLY A 72 -3.46 -16.18 -5.23
CA GLY A 72 -3.41 -17.12 -4.09
C GLY A 72 -2.06 -17.21 -3.39
N ARG A 73 -1.13 -16.29 -3.69
CA ARG A 73 0.17 -16.17 -3.01
C ARG A 73 0.31 -14.79 -2.38
N SER A 74 0.81 -14.74 -1.16
CA SER A 74 1.23 -13.48 -0.55
C SER A 74 2.44 -12.92 -1.31
N VAL A 75 2.33 -11.66 -1.71
CA VAL A 75 3.38 -10.88 -2.38
C VAL A 75 3.83 -9.69 -1.54
N GLY A 76 3.13 -9.39 -0.44
CA GLY A 76 3.46 -8.31 0.47
C GLY A 76 2.40 -8.07 1.53
N GLU A 77 2.47 -6.92 2.19
CA GLU A 77 1.50 -6.44 3.16
C GLU A 77 1.23 -4.94 2.97
N LEU A 78 -0.03 -4.53 3.11
CA LEU A 78 -0.45 -3.15 3.29
C LEU A 78 -0.48 -2.83 4.78
N TRP A 79 0.25 -1.79 5.20
CA TRP A 79 0.31 -1.33 6.57
C TRP A 79 -0.30 0.06 6.70
N VAL A 80 -1.07 0.26 7.76
CA VAL A 80 -1.68 1.55 8.11
C VAL A 80 -1.54 1.77 9.61
N ASP A 81 -1.08 2.94 10.04
CA ASP A 81 -1.14 3.35 11.44
C ASP A 81 -2.35 4.27 11.61
N GLY A 82 -3.37 3.84 12.35
CA GLY A 82 -4.61 4.61 12.42
C GLY A 82 -5.85 3.82 12.82
N ARG A 83 -7.00 4.24 12.30
CA ARG A 83 -8.23 3.43 12.26
C ARG A 83 -8.69 3.34 10.81
N ALA A 84 -8.86 2.11 10.34
CA ALA A 84 -9.46 1.82 9.06
C ALA A 84 -10.33 0.56 9.20
N ASP A 85 -11.36 0.48 8.39
CA ASP A 85 -12.21 -0.71 8.31
C ASP A 85 -11.43 -1.86 7.65
N GLY A 86 -11.60 -3.08 8.15
CA GLY A 86 -10.89 -4.26 7.64
C GLY A 86 -11.24 -4.55 6.18
N ALA A 87 -12.53 -4.51 5.85
CA ALA A 87 -13.00 -4.75 4.48
C ALA A 87 -12.48 -3.67 3.50
N PHE A 88 -12.37 -2.42 3.95
CA PHE A 88 -11.71 -1.36 3.17
C PHE A 88 -10.24 -1.71 2.88
N LEU A 89 -9.47 -2.09 3.90
CA LEU A 89 -8.05 -2.43 3.71
C LEU A 89 -7.85 -3.67 2.83
N GLU A 90 -8.70 -4.68 2.99
CA GLU A 90 -8.71 -5.88 2.13
C GLU A 90 -9.00 -5.52 0.67
N HIS A 91 -9.93 -4.60 0.43
CA HIS A 91 -10.24 -4.13 -0.91
C HIS A 91 -9.06 -3.36 -1.53
N VAL A 92 -8.42 -2.46 -0.76
CA VAL A 92 -7.23 -1.76 -1.24
C VAL A 92 -6.08 -2.73 -1.52
N ALA A 93 -5.86 -3.73 -0.65
CA ALA A 93 -4.86 -4.77 -0.86
C ALA A 93 -5.10 -5.56 -2.16
N LEU A 94 -6.36 -5.88 -2.47
CA LEU A 94 -6.74 -6.53 -3.72
C LEU A 94 -6.43 -5.63 -4.94
N LEU A 95 -6.81 -4.35 -4.90
CA LEU A 95 -6.60 -3.39 -5.99
C LEU A 95 -5.12 -3.24 -6.35
N ILE A 96 -4.23 -3.21 -5.36
CA ILE A 96 -2.79 -3.00 -5.59
C ILE A 96 -2.02 -4.29 -5.87
N SER A 97 -2.63 -5.47 -5.74
CA SER A 97 -1.93 -6.77 -5.73
C SER A 97 -1.03 -7.01 -6.95
N ALA A 98 -1.50 -6.67 -8.15
CA ALA A 98 -0.72 -6.79 -9.38
C ALA A 98 0.48 -5.83 -9.39
N HIS A 99 0.28 -4.58 -8.94
CA HIS A 99 1.33 -3.57 -8.85
C HIS A 99 2.38 -3.93 -7.80
N VAL A 100 1.97 -4.55 -6.68
CA VAL A 100 2.90 -5.01 -5.64
C VAL A 100 3.81 -6.13 -6.17
N LEU A 101 3.28 -7.05 -6.97
CA LEU A 101 4.10 -8.07 -7.64
C LEU A 101 5.09 -7.45 -8.65
N ILE A 102 4.70 -6.39 -9.36
CA ILE A 102 5.57 -5.74 -10.37
C ILE A 102 6.63 -4.86 -9.72
N GLY A 103 6.27 -4.04 -8.72
CA GLY A 103 7.22 -3.19 -7.97
C GLY A 103 8.26 -4.01 -7.19
N TRP A 104 7.97 -5.28 -6.92
CA TRP A 104 8.94 -6.25 -6.43
C TRP A 104 10.02 -6.61 -7.47
N ASP A 105 9.68 -6.70 -8.76
CA ASP A 105 10.60 -7.10 -9.83
C ASP A 105 11.50 -5.95 -10.32
N THR A 106 11.14 -4.69 -10.03
CA THR A 106 11.97 -3.51 -10.34
C THR A 106 13.15 -3.30 -9.37
N ARG A 107 13.36 -4.22 -8.40
CA ARG A 107 14.48 -4.17 -7.44
C ARG A 107 14.60 -2.86 -6.66
N GLY A 108 13.50 -2.13 -6.46
CA GLY A 108 13.41 -0.91 -5.65
C GLY A 108 14.76 -0.24 -5.43
N GLU A 109 15.27 0.49 -6.42
CA GLU A 109 16.54 1.22 -6.28
C GLU A 109 16.53 1.91 -4.93
N TYR A 110 17.52 1.54 -4.09
CA TYR A 110 17.61 1.86 -2.66
C TYR A 110 16.97 3.22 -2.34
N TRP A 111 15.82 3.18 -1.66
CA TRP A 111 15.06 4.37 -1.29
C TRP A 111 15.80 5.13 -0.18
N ASP A 112 16.84 5.86 -0.57
CA ASP A 112 17.55 6.79 0.29
C ASP A 112 16.58 7.91 0.68
N ALA A 113 16.39 8.05 1.99
CA ALA A 113 15.65 9.16 2.57
C ALA A 113 16.43 10.45 2.31
N SER A 114 16.04 11.18 1.26
CA SER A 114 16.50 12.56 1.02
C SER A 114 15.58 13.55 1.74
#